data_AF-A0AAN6MLZ9-F1
#
_entry.id   AF-A0AAN6MLZ9-F1
#
_cell.length_a   1.000
_cell.length_b   1.000
_cell.length_c   1.000
_cell.angle_alpha   90.00
_cell.angle_beta   90.00
_cell.angle_gamma   90.00
#
_symmetry.space_group_name_H-M   'P 1'
#
loop_
_entity.id
_entity.type
_entity.pdbx_description
1 polymer ?
#
loop_
_entity_poly.entity_id
_entity_poly.type
_entity_poly.pdbx_seq_one_letter_code
_entity_poly.pdbx_strand_id
1 'polypeptide(L)'
;MSVPLALQFPYRESREGFWGEQTSTLNWCEEDYNITFYCAELVNTLTNLVFMWLGFKGLRNVLAYAHSRVSILVFLGYLVVGLGSMAFHTTLKYEMQLADELPMIYTVCIMAYATFSYGRNARTQVLIAAGLVGLAVFITVYYLYAKDPVFHQVAYGLLTAVTVFRGFHVMERDLRPGLSQRNPAECGPLMRRMYRLALTGMLMFLAGFFLWNMDNIFCHHLTATKNSMKLPWSVVLEGHGWWHILTGLASASSCWTGRLCGRFHRSCPSPEPTRTGRRMARPSNPVWYVWGVIQHANMSISNEALQKLVREIESQAIAAQQQISLVRTQVASKQREMRLAQLTRGEIASLPSDTAVYEGVGKMFVGIPAPALQAKLGSQVKEIETEVDALGKRLHYLETTAKNSQEHIEKMLKGAGQP
;
A
#
# COMPACT_ATOMS: atom_id res chain seq x y z
N MET A 1 -11.15 26.19 -25.03
CA MET A 1 -9.72 26.54 -24.96
C MET A 1 -8.91 25.27 -25.24
N SER A 2 -8.44 25.14 -26.48
CA SER A 2 -7.74 23.95 -26.97
C SER A 2 -6.26 24.07 -26.59
N VAL A 3 -5.83 23.34 -25.57
CA VAL A 3 -4.41 23.25 -25.20
C VAL A 3 -3.68 22.51 -26.33
N PRO A 4 -2.55 23.02 -26.85
CA PRO A 4 -1.90 22.45 -28.02
C PRO A 4 -1.45 21.00 -27.78
N LEU A 5 -1.76 20.15 -28.76
CA LEU A 5 -1.65 18.69 -28.84
C LEU A 5 -0.19 18.13 -28.82
N ALA A 6 0.79 18.90 -28.37
CA ALA A 6 2.22 18.59 -28.56
C ALA A 6 2.87 17.77 -27.43
N LEU A 7 2.17 17.57 -26.30
CA LEU A 7 2.68 16.85 -25.12
C LEU A 7 1.60 15.94 -24.53
N GLN A 8 0.95 15.13 -25.37
CA GLN A 8 0.00 14.13 -24.91
C GLN A 8 0.39 12.73 -25.39
N PHE A 9 0.64 11.84 -24.44
CA PHE A 9 0.91 10.42 -24.71
C PHE A 9 -0.27 9.56 -24.25
N PRO A 10 -0.63 8.49 -24.99
CA PRO A 10 -1.72 7.63 -24.58
C PRO A 10 -1.42 7.01 -23.20
N TYR A 11 -2.42 7.05 -22.32
CA TYR A 11 -2.43 6.20 -21.13
C TYR A 11 -2.78 4.80 -21.63
N ARG A 12 -1.84 3.87 -21.51
CA ARG A 12 -1.95 2.50 -22.03
C ARG A 12 -2.55 1.57 -20.98
N GLU A 13 -3.25 0.56 -21.43
CA GLU A 13 -3.68 -0.54 -20.56
C GLU A 13 -2.47 -1.32 -20.04
N SER A 14 -2.66 -1.98 -18.89
CA SER A 14 -1.70 -2.90 -18.28
C SER A 14 -1.17 -3.93 -19.29
N ARG A 15 0.12 -4.22 -19.22
CA ARG A 15 0.84 -5.11 -20.15
C ARG A 15 1.95 -5.87 -19.46
N GLU A 16 2.43 -6.94 -20.12
CA GLU A 16 3.61 -7.67 -19.66
C GLU A 16 4.83 -6.75 -19.58
N GLY A 17 5.55 -6.86 -18.47
CA GLY A 17 6.71 -6.05 -18.17
C GLY A 17 7.91 -6.86 -17.73
N PHE A 18 9.02 -6.16 -17.48
CA PHE A 18 10.34 -6.76 -17.23
C PHE A 18 10.35 -7.76 -16.06
N TRP A 19 9.61 -7.50 -14.99
CA TRP A 19 9.63 -8.34 -13.78
C TRP A 19 8.69 -9.55 -13.86
N GLY A 20 8.00 -9.77 -14.96
CA GLY A 20 7.04 -10.86 -15.14
C GLY A 20 5.74 -10.68 -14.35
N GLU A 21 5.00 -11.76 -14.15
CA GLU A 21 3.65 -11.72 -13.55
C GLU A 21 3.64 -11.22 -12.09
N GLN A 22 2.59 -10.51 -11.72
CA GLN A 22 2.36 -10.07 -10.35
C GLN A 22 2.22 -11.27 -9.39
N THR A 23 2.91 -11.20 -8.25
CA THR A 23 2.77 -12.20 -7.17
C THR A 23 2.31 -11.58 -5.84
N SER A 24 2.31 -10.26 -5.73
CA SER A 24 1.78 -9.52 -4.59
C SER A 24 0.28 -9.75 -4.40
N THR A 25 -0.18 -9.65 -3.17
CA THR A 25 -1.62 -9.76 -2.83
C THR A 25 -2.39 -8.49 -3.20
N LEU A 26 -1.68 -7.40 -3.50
CA LEU A 26 -2.22 -6.09 -3.85
C LEU A 26 -1.68 -5.61 -5.20
N ASN A 27 -2.54 -4.92 -5.95
CA ASN A 27 -2.21 -4.10 -7.11
C ASN A 27 -2.99 -2.77 -6.95
N TRP A 28 -2.36 -1.64 -7.26
CA TRP A 28 -2.98 -0.33 -7.10
C TRP A 28 -3.64 0.15 -8.39
N CYS A 29 -4.18 1.37 -8.39
CA CYS A 29 -4.96 1.85 -9.53
C CYS A 29 -4.09 2.32 -10.72
N GLU A 30 -2.78 2.50 -10.54
CA GLU A 30 -1.88 2.87 -11.63
C GLU A 30 -1.72 1.67 -12.58
N GLU A 31 -1.90 1.88 -13.89
CA GLU A 31 -1.82 0.78 -14.86
C GLU A 31 -0.39 0.23 -14.98
N ASP A 32 -0.24 -1.10 -14.83
CA ASP A 32 1.06 -1.75 -14.83
C ASP A 32 1.81 -1.56 -16.16
N TYR A 33 3.06 -1.13 -16.05
CA TYR A 33 3.99 -0.90 -17.16
C TYR A 33 3.45 0.10 -18.21
N ASN A 34 2.50 0.96 -17.84
CA ASN A 34 1.88 1.96 -18.70
C ASN A 34 2.93 2.91 -19.32
N ILE A 35 3.78 3.49 -18.47
CA ILE A 35 4.77 4.50 -18.87
C ILE A 35 6.06 3.83 -19.38
N THR A 36 6.56 2.79 -18.70
CA THR A 36 7.83 2.12 -19.02
C THR A 36 7.73 0.61 -18.88
N PHE A 37 8.54 -0.14 -19.63
CA PHE A 37 8.63 -1.60 -19.55
C PHE A 37 9.36 -2.10 -18.29
N TYR A 38 10.15 -1.25 -17.64
CA TYR A 38 11.03 -1.66 -16.53
C TYR A 38 10.45 -1.45 -15.12
N CYS A 39 9.36 -0.68 -15.00
CA CYS A 39 8.75 -0.30 -13.74
C CYS A 39 7.23 -0.42 -13.90
N ALA A 40 6.61 -1.26 -13.05
CA ALA A 40 5.19 -1.54 -13.13
C ALA A 40 4.36 -0.27 -12.86
N GLU A 41 4.52 0.35 -11.70
CA GLU A 41 3.81 1.57 -11.33
C GLU A 41 4.83 2.71 -11.17
N LEU A 42 5.07 3.46 -12.24
CA LEU A 42 6.15 4.45 -12.29
C LEU A 42 5.86 5.66 -11.39
N VAL A 43 4.64 6.16 -11.37
CA VAL A 43 4.26 7.32 -10.53
C VAL A 43 4.34 6.91 -9.06
N ASN A 44 3.76 5.78 -8.68
CA ASN A 44 3.84 5.24 -7.32
C ASN A 44 5.29 4.99 -6.90
N THR A 45 6.16 4.52 -7.80
CA THR A 45 7.59 4.37 -7.54
C THR A 45 8.30 5.72 -7.34
N LEU A 46 8.13 6.68 -8.25
CA LEU A 46 8.87 7.94 -8.22
C LEU A 46 8.43 8.87 -7.08
N THR A 47 7.16 8.81 -6.68
CA THR A 47 6.64 9.61 -5.56
C THR A 47 7.32 9.26 -4.23
N ASN A 48 7.88 8.06 -4.10
CA ASN A 48 8.68 7.65 -2.95
C ASN A 48 10.04 8.34 -2.83
N LEU A 49 10.51 9.05 -3.86
CA LEU A 49 11.71 9.90 -3.76
C LEU A 49 11.57 10.98 -2.68
N VAL A 50 10.34 11.36 -2.30
CA VAL A 50 10.11 12.25 -1.17
C VAL A 50 10.61 11.63 0.15
N PHE A 51 10.38 10.33 0.37
CA PHE A 51 10.84 9.61 1.56
C PHE A 51 12.36 9.57 1.59
N MET A 52 12.99 9.32 0.43
CA MET A 52 14.44 9.33 0.29
C MET A 52 15.03 10.68 0.65
N TRP A 53 14.54 11.75 0.02
CA TRP A 53 15.02 13.11 0.27
C TRP A 53 14.84 13.54 1.74
N LEU A 54 13.65 13.31 2.30
CA LEU A 54 13.32 13.67 3.68
C LEU A 54 14.10 12.83 4.69
N GLY A 55 14.27 11.54 4.44
CA GLY A 55 15.04 10.61 5.27
C GLY A 55 16.51 11.02 5.35
N PHE A 56 17.16 11.27 4.21
CA PHE A 56 18.55 11.75 4.18
C PHE A 56 18.70 13.12 4.84
N LYS A 57 17.78 14.05 4.56
CA LYS A 57 17.78 15.39 5.17
C LYS A 57 17.60 15.32 6.69
N GLY A 58 16.74 14.42 7.16
CA GLY A 58 16.49 14.13 8.57
C GLY A 58 17.71 13.54 9.26
N LEU A 59 18.34 12.53 8.65
CA LEU A 59 19.54 11.90 9.16
C LEU A 59 20.71 12.91 9.26
N ARG A 60 20.94 13.70 8.21
CA ARG A 60 21.96 14.76 8.21
C ARG A 60 21.73 15.76 9.35
N ASN A 61 20.48 16.13 9.60
CA ASN A 61 20.12 17.01 10.71
C ASN A 61 20.40 16.36 12.07
N VAL A 62 20.01 15.10 12.27
CA VAL A 62 20.24 14.37 13.53
C VAL A 62 21.72 14.33 13.89
N LEU A 63 22.56 14.05 12.90
CA LEU A 63 24.02 14.03 13.06
C LEU A 63 24.59 15.43 13.33
N ALA A 64 24.13 16.46 12.59
CA ALA A 64 24.62 17.83 12.73
C ALA A 64 24.23 18.51 14.05
N TYR A 65 23.09 18.14 14.62
CA TYR A 65 22.52 18.80 15.81
C TYR A 65 22.52 17.89 17.05
N ALA A 66 23.28 16.78 17.03
CA ALA A 66 23.45 15.84 18.14
C ALA A 66 22.12 15.39 18.77
N HIS A 67 21.15 15.03 17.92
CA HIS A 67 19.85 14.53 18.35
C HIS A 67 19.97 13.11 18.95
N SER A 68 18.89 12.64 19.59
CA SER A 68 18.92 11.33 20.24
C SER A 68 19.22 10.19 19.26
N ARG A 69 19.87 9.14 19.77
CA ARG A 69 20.19 7.94 18.98
C ARG A 69 18.95 7.25 18.41
N VAL A 70 17.80 7.36 19.09
CA VAL A 70 16.52 6.80 18.61
C VAL A 70 16.04 7.53 17.34
N SER A 71 16.30 8.83 17.22
CA SER A 71 15.94 9.59 16.02
C SER A 71 16.71 9.13 14.78
N ILE A 72 17.92 8.59 14.93
CA ILE A 72 18.66 7.96 13.82
C ILE A 72 17.87 6.77 13.29
N LEU A 73 17.38 5.91 14.18
CA LEU A 73 16.62 4.71 13.82
C LEU A 73 15.30 5.06 13.14
N VAL A 74 14.62 6.14 13.55
CA VAL A 74 13.40 6.61 12.88
C VAL A 74 13.69 7.02 11.43
N PHE A 75 14.73 7.82 11.17
CA PHE A 75 15.06 8.22 9.80
C PHE A 75 15.62 7.09 8.94
N LEU A 76 16.32 6.12 9.54
CA LEU A 76 16.71 4.90 8.84
C LEU A 76 15.48 4.06 8.47
N GLY A 77 14.54 3.86 9.40
CA GLY A 77 13.27 3.18 9.12
C GLY A 77 12.49 3.86 8.00
N TYR A 78 12.49 5.19 7.99
CA TYR A 78 11.86 6.00 6.95
C TYR A 78 12.49 5.82 5.57
N LEU A 79 13.82 5.69 5.48
CA LEU A 79 14.52 5.35 4.23
C LEU A 79 14.22 3.91 3.80
N VAL A 80 14.12 2.97 4.75
CA VAL A 80 13.78 1.57 4.46
C VAL A 80 12.35 1.46 3.91
N VAL A 81 11.37 2.17 4.49
CA VAL A 81 10.00 2.23 3.95
C VAL A 81 10.01 2.78 2.52
N GLY A 82 10.69 3.90 2.28
CA GLY A 82 10.78 4.48 0.92
C GLY A 82 11.41 3.54 -0.10
N LEU A 83 12.52 2.86 0.26
CA LEU A 83 13.18 1.90 -0.63
C LEU A 83 12.33 0.64 -0.87
N GLY A 84 11.66 0.15 0.18
CA GLY A 84 10.73 -0.97 0.10
C GLY A 84 9.57 -0.67 -0.83
N SER A 85 8.91 0.48 -0.63
CA SER A 85 7.82 0.95 -1.49
C SER A 85 8.28 1.13 -2.93
N MET A 86 9.44 1.74 -3.18
CA MET A 86 10.00 1.83 -4.54
C MET A 86 10.21 0.45 -5.17
N ALA A 87 10.78 -0.50 -4.44
CA ALA A 87 11.01 -1.85 -4.93
C ALA A 87 9.69 -2.60 -5.18
N PHE A 88 8.68 -2.40 -4.32
CA PHE A 88 7.36 -2.99 -4.49
C PHE A 88 6.67 -2.45 -5.73
N HIS A 89 6.50 -1.14 -5.87
CA HIS A 89 5.83 -0.53 -7.02
C HIS A 89 6.58 -0.74 -8.34
N THR A 90 7.90 -0.98 -8.29
CA THR A 90 8.66 -1.35 -9.49
C THR A 90 8.36 -2.76 -9.97
N THR A 91 8.12 -3.71 -9.05
CA THR A 91 8.18 -5.15 -9.33
C THR A 91 6.88 -5.93 -9.12
N LEU A 92 5.97 -5.42 -8.27
CA LEU A 92 4.73 -6.07 -7.82
C LEU A 92 4.93 -7.51 -7.32
N LYS A 93 6.05 -7.73 -6.61
CA LYS A 93 6.39 -9.03 -6.00
C LYS A 93 6.02 -9.07 -4.53
N TYR A 94 5.57 -10.25 -4.08
CA TYR A 94 5.17 -10.44 -2.68
C TYR A 94 6.32 -10.16 -1.71
N GLU A 95 7.54 -10.54 -2.06
CA GLU A 95 8.73 -10.29 -1.24
C GLU A 95 9.00 -8.79 -1.08
N MET A 96 8.77 -8.01 -2.14
CA MET A 96 8.95 -6.56 -2.11
C MET A 96 7.77 -5.86 -1.43
N GLN A 97 6.55 -6.40 -1.55
CA GLN A 97 5.39 -5.95 -0.76
C GLN A 97 5.68 -6.06 0.74
N LEU A 98 6.25 -7.17 1.20
CA LEU A 98 6.69 -7.33 2.60
C LEU A 98 7.76 -6.30 2.97
N ALA A 99 8.68 -5.98 2.05
CA ALA A 99 9.71 -4.98 2.24
C ALA A 99 9.16 -3.53 2.30
N ASP A 100 7.96 -3.28 1.78
CA ASP A 100 7.25 -2.01 1.93
C ASP A 100 6.45 -1.96 3.23
N GLU A 101 5.54 -2.91 3.42
CA GLU A 101 4.53 -2.88 4.47
C GLU A 101 5.10 -3.15 5.87
N LEU A 102 6.00 -4.13 6.04
CA LEU A 102 6.51 -4.49 7.37
C LEU A 102 7.37 -3.38 8.00
N PRO A 103 8.29 -2.72 7.26
CA PRO A 103 9.05 -1.60 7.81
C PRO A 103 8.19 -0.42 8.28
N MET A 104 6.97 -0.24 7.76
CA MET A 104 6.03 0.77 8.29
C MET A 104 5.70 0.47 9.75
N ILE A 105 5.34 -0.78 10.08
CA ILE A 105 5.05 -1.21 11.45
C ILE A 105 6.27 -1.01 12.36
N TYR A 106 7.45 -1.42 11.88
CA TYR A 106 8.69 -1.34 12.67
C TYR A 106 9.05 0.12 12.98
N THR A 107 8.90 1.01 11.99
CA THR A 107 9.17 2.44 12.16
C THR A 107 8.23 3.06 13.17
N VAL A 108 6.93 2.74 13.13
CA VAL A 108 5.97 3.23 14.13
C VAL A 108 6.25 2.64 15.51
N CYS A 109 6.67 1.37 15.63
CA CYS A 109 7.11 0.81 16.90
C CYS A 109 8.32 1.55 17.49
N ILE A 110 9.30 1.95 16.67
CA ILE A 110 10.45 2.77 17.12
C ILE A 110 9.98 4.15 17.60
N MET A 111 9.03 4.76 16.87
CA MET A 111 8.39 6.01 17.26
C MET A 111 7.61 5.88 18.58
N ALA A 112 6.84 4.80 18.75
CA ALA A 112 6.12 4.47 19.98
C ALA A 112 7.11 4.30 21.14
N TYR A 113 8.21 3.59 20.93
CA TYR A 113 9.25 3.47 21.95
C TYR A 113 9.75 4.85 22.38
N ALA A 114 10.04 5.77 21.44
CA ALA A 114 10.52 7.10 21.76
C ALA A 114 9.55 7.92 22.62
N THR A 115 8.23 7.76 22.44
CA THR A 115 7.20 8.52 23.18
C THR A 115 6.80 7.86 24.50
N PHE A 116 6.66 6.53 24.52
CA PHE A 116 6.27 5.79 25.71
C PHE A 116 7.41 5.61 26.72
N SER A 117 8.66 5.52 26.26
CA SER A 117 9.86 5.42 27.13
C SER A 117 10.26 6.75 27.79
N TYR A 118 9.65 7.87 27.38
CA TYR A 118 10.01 9.19 27.86
C TYR A 118 9.78 9.35 29.36
N GLY A 119 10.81 9.85 30.06
CA GLY A 119 10.78 10.09 31.51
C GLY A 119 10.69 8.81 32.36
N ARG A 120 10.82 7.62 31.76
CA ARG A 120 10.73 6.33 32.47
C ARG A 120 12.11 5.83 32.88
N ASN A 121 12.14 5.00 33.93
CA ASN A 121 13.37 4.35 34.39
C ASN A 121 13.81 3.24 33.41
N ALA A 122 15.09 2.84 33.47
CA ALA A 122 15.68 1.87 32.54
C ALA A 122 14.92 0.53 32.46
N ARG A 123 14.41 0.02 33.60
CA ARG A 123 13.63 -1.23 33.62
C ARG A 123 12.34 -1.09 32.82
N THR A 124 11.59 -0.02 33.03
CA THR A 124 10.37 0.26 32.27
C THR A 124 10.66 0.49 30.80
N GLN A 125 11.76 1.15 30.44
CA GLN A 125 12.16 1.32 29.04
C GLN A 125 12.42 -0.02 28.35
N VAL A 126 13.12 -0.94 29.01
CA VAL A 126 13.37 -2.30 28.51
C VAL A 126 12.06 -3.08 28.35
N LEU A 127 11.14 -2.99 29.32
CA LEU A 127 9.82 -3.64 29.24
C LEU A 127 8.98 -3.11 28.07
N ILE A 128 8.96 -1.78 27.86
CA ILE A 128 8.28 -1.16 26.72
C ILE A 128 8.90 -1.63 25.40
N ALA A 129 10.24 -1.64 25.31
CA ALA A 129 10.93 -2.13 24.11
C ALA A 129 10.61 -3.60 23.83
N ALA A 130 10.66 -4.47 24.83
CA ALA A 130 10.32 -5.88 24.70
C ALA A 130 8.87 -6.09 24.26
N GLY A 131 7.93 -5.31 24.82
CA GLY A 131 6.52 -5.34 24.42
C GLY A 131 6.29 -4.91 22.96
N LEU A 132 6.94 -3.83 22.52
CA LEU A 132 6.83 -3.34 21.14
C LEU A 132 7.50 -4.28 20.12
N VAL A 133 8.62 -4.91 20.49
CA VAL A 133 9.25 -5.96 19.67
C VAL A 133 8.35 -7.18 19.59
N GLY A 134 7.78 -7.64 20.71
CA GLY A 134 6.81 -8.74 20.73
C GLY A 134 5.59 -8.45 19.86
N LEU A 135 5.05 -7.23 19.92
CA LEU A 135 3.94 -6.79 19.07
C LEU A 135 4.33 -6.80 17.58
N ALA A 136 5.50 -6.26 17.22
CA ALA A 136 5.98 -6.24 15.84
C ALA A 136 6.18 -7.67 15.29
N VAL A 137 6.75 -8.57 16.09
CA VAL A 137 6.92 -9.99 15.73
C VAL A 137 5.56 -10.66 15.55
N PHE A 138 4.62 -10.45 16.47
CA PHE A 138 3.27 -10.99 16.36
C PHE A 138 2.58 -10.54 15.07
N ILE A 139 2.56 -9.23 14.79
CA ILE A 139 1.97 -8.67 13.57
C ILE A 139 2.64 -9.27 12.33
N THR A 140 3.98 -9.38 12.33
CA THR A 140 4.73 -9.94 11.20
C THR A 140 4.38 -11.40 10.95
N VAL A 141 4.42 -12.25 12.00
CA VAL A 141 4.14 -13.68 11.87
C VAL A 141 2.70 -13.91 11.43
N TYR A 142 1.74 -13.20 12.02
CA TYR A 142 0.35 -13.29 11.60
C TYR A 142 0.17 -12.83 10.16
N TYR A 143 0.82 -11.73 9.76
CA TYR A 143 0.71 -11.21 8.40
C TYR A 143 1.28 -12.16 7.34
N LEU A 144 2.41 -12.80 7.62
CA LEU A 144 3.01 -13.82 6.74
C LEU A 144 2.11 -15.06 6.59
N TYR A 145 1.38 -15.42 7.65
CA TYR A 145 0.45 -16.55 7.63
C TYR A 145 -0.87 -16.20 6.92
N ALA A 146 -1.52 -15.12 7.33
CA ALA A 146 -2.84 -14.73 6.86
C ALA A 146 -2.82 -14.09 5.47
N LYS A 147 -1.72 -13.41 5.11
CA LYS A 147 -1.56 -12.65 3.87
C LYS A 147 -2.70 -11.66 3.60
N ASP A 148 -3.30 -11.15 4.67
CA ASP A 148 -4.44 -10.22 4.62
C ASP A 148 -3.96 -8.77 4.76
N PRO A 149 -3.93 -7.98 3.69
CA PRO A 149 -3.46 -6.59 3.73
C PRO A 149 -4.34 -5.69 4.59
N VAL A 150 -5.63 -6.02 4.79
CA VAL A 150 -6.52 -5.24 5.64
C VAL A 150 -6.10 -5.35 7.10
N PHE A 151 -5.69 -6.53 7.56
CA PHE A 151 -5.13 -6.70 8.90
C PHE A 151 -3.92 -5.79 9.12
N HIS A 152 -2.99 -5.73 8.16
CA HIS A 152 -1.82 -4.86 8.24
C HIS A 152 -2.24 -3.38 8.35
N GLN A 153 -3.14 -2.92 7.48
CA GLN A 153 -3.62 -1.53 7.45
C GLN A 153 -4.27 -1.14 8.78
N VAL A 154 -5.11 -2.00 9.35
CA VAL A 154 -5.76 -1.77 10.65
C VAL A 154 -4.72 -1.73 11.78
N ALA A 155 -3.78 -2.68 11.81
CA ALA A 155 -2.72 -2.72 12.82
C ALA A 155 -1.84 -1.46 12.76
N TYR A 156 -1.41 -1.07 11.56
CA TYR A 156 -0.65 0.15 11.32
C TYR A 156 -1.44 1.41 11.74
N GLY A 157 -2.71 1.50 11.34
CA GLY A 157 -3.58 2.63 11.68
C GLY A 157 -3.77 2.80 13.18
N LEU A 158 -4.08 1.71 13.89
CA LEU A 158 -4.25 1.72 15.35
C LEU A 158 -2.95 2.07 16.08
N LEU A 159 -1.83 1.44 15.70
CA LEU A 159 -0.54 1.70 16.31
C LEU A 159 -0.10 3.16 16.10
N THR A 160 -0.32 3.69 14.90
CA THR A 160 -0.05 5.09 14.57
C THR A 160 -0.91 6.02 15.40
N ALA A 161 -2.22 5.77 15.46
CA ALA A 161 -3.16 6.58 16.23
C ALA A 161 -2.82 6.66 17.72
N VAL A 162 -2.54 5.50 18.34
CA VAL A 162 -2.12 5.42 19.75
C VAL A 162 -0.81 6.16 19.97
N THR A 163 0.17 5.95 19.09
CA THR A 163 1.49 6.61 19.18
C THR A 163 1.35 8.11 19.16
N VAL A 164 0.44 8.66 18.34
CA VAL A 164 0.30 10.11 18.30
C VAL A 164 -0.59 10.70 19.39
N PHE A 165 -1.66 10.05 19.81
CA PHE A 165 -2.37 10.49 21.01
C PHE A 165 -1.45 10.50 22.22
N ARG A 166 -0.63 9.46 22.38
CA ARG A 166 0.41 9.43 23.41
C ARG A 166 1.39 10.57 23.24
N GLY A 167 1.77 10.86 22.00
CA GLY A 167 2.39 12.12 21.62
C GLY A 167 1.68 13.26 22.32
N PHE A 168 0.48 13.68 21.89
CA PHE A 168 -0.23 14.88 22.37
C PHE A 168 -0.25 15.00 23.88
N HIS A 169 -0.45 13.86 24.55
CA HIS A 169 -0.34 13.78 26.00
C HIS A 169 1.03 14.23 26.55
N VAL A 170 2.16 13.75 26.01
CA VAL A 170 3.52 14.22 26.39
C VAL A 170 3.68 15.73 26.19
N MET A 171 3.25 16.28 25.04
CA MET A 171 3.43 17.72 24.78
C MET A 171 2.67 18.58 25.79
N GLU A 172 1.44 18.20 26.13
CA GLU A 172 0.63 19.00 27.06
C GLU A 172 0.91 18.75 28.53
N ARG A 173 1.11 17.48 28.91
CA ARG A 173 1.26 17.12 30.33
C ARG A 173 2.70 17.19 30.80
N ASP A 174 3.67 16.89 29.95
CA ASP A 174 5.07 16.85 30.34
C ASP A 174 5.83 18.09 29.85
N LEU A 175 5.67 18.44 28.57
CA LEU A 175 6.50 19.48 27.94
C LEU A 175 6.03 20.90 28.26
N ARG A 176 4.74 21.20 28.12
CA ARG A 176 4.20 22.57 28.35
C ARG A 176 4.52 23.08 29.76
N PRO A 177 4.30 22.32 30.86
CA PRO A 177 4.63 22.79 32.20
C PRO A 177 6.13 23.02 32.38
N GLY A 178 6.96 22.09 31.90
CA GLY A 178 8.42 22.19 32.01
C GLY A 178 9.00 23.37 31.22
N LEU A 179 8.42 23.69 30.05
CA LEU A 179 8.81 24.84 29.25
C LEU A 179 8.33 26.15 29.88
N SER A 180 7.09 26.19 30.39
CA SER A 180 6.52 27.35 31.07
C SER A 180 7.36 27.76 32.29
N GLN A 181 7.86 26.79 33.05
CA GLN A 181 8.74 27.05 34.20
C GLN A 181 10.13 27.56 33.80
N ARG A 182 10.69 27.08 32.69
CA ARG A 182 12.06 27.42 32.27
C ARG A 182 12.16 28.70 31.47
N ASN A 183 11.20 28.94 30.57
CA ASN A 183 11.18 30.12 29.71
C ASN A 183 9.71 30.51 29.39
N PRO A 184 9.05 31.25 30.29
CA PRO A 184 7.63 31.61 30.14
C PRO A 184 7.37 32.50 28.92
N ALA A 185 8.32 33.38 28.54
CA ALA A 185 8.17 34.31 27.43
C ALA A 185 8.12 33.59 26.06
N GLU A 186 8.93 32.55 25.88
CA GLU A 186 8.97 31.81 24.61
C GLU A 186 8.05 30.57 24.57
N CYS A 187 7.48 30.17 25.72
CA CYS A 187 6.60 29.01 25.83
C CYS A 187 5.39 29.12 24.87
N GLY A 188 4.65 30.22 24.93
CA GLY A 188 3.46 30.43 24.08
C GLY A 188 3.77 30.38 22.57
N PRO A 189 4.72 31.17 22.05
CA PRO A 189 5.13 31.12 20.65
C PRO A 189 5.62 29.74 20.19
N LEU A 190 6.42 29.04 21.01
CA LEU A 190 6.95 27.72 20.66
C LEU A 190 5.84 26.66 20.60
N MET A 191 4.98 26.61 21.62
CA MET A 191 3.84 25.68 21.63
C MET A 191 2.93 25.90 20.43
N ARG A 192 2.61 27.16 20.06
CA ARG A 192 1.83 27.46 18.85
C ARG A 192 2.50 26.98 17.56
N ARG A 193 3.83 27.00 17.47
CA ARG A 193 4.56 26.44 16.32
C ARG A 193 4.48 24.92 16.30
N MET A 194 4.63 24.26 17.46
CA MET A 194 4.52 22.81 17.58
C MET A 194 3.12 22.31 17.22
N TYR A 195 2.07 22.99 17.71
CA TYR A 195 0.69 22.68 17.35
C TYR A 195 0.40 22.86 15.87
N ARG A 196 0.88 23.94 15.25
CA ARG A 196 0.72 24.14 13.81
C ARG A 196 1.41 23.04 13.01
N LEU A 197 2.64 22.67 13.36
CA LEU A 197 3.35 21.57 12.70
C LEU A 197 2.61 20.23 12.86
N ALA A 198 2.13 19.92 14.06
CA ALA A 198 1.37 18.70 14.33
C ALA A 198 0.03 18.66 13.58
N LEU A 199 -0.71 19.77 13.57
CA LEU A 199 -1.99 19.90 12.87
C LEU A 199 -1.80 19.82 11.35
N THR A 200 -0.82 20.52 10.79
CA THR A 200 -0.50 20.44 9.36
C THR A 200 -0.10 19.01 8.98
N GLY A 201 0.78 18.36 9.74
CA GLY A 201 1.16 16.96 9.48
C GLY A 201 -0.04 16.01 9.51
N MET A 202 -0.92 16.16 10.50
CA MET A 202 -2.16 15.40 10.56
C MET A 202 -3.05 15.62 9.34
N LEU A 203 -3.30 16.87 8.96
CA LEU A 203 -4.17 17.19 7.83
C LEU A 203 -3.61 16.61 6.53
N MET A 204 -2.28 16.64 6.35
CA MET A 204 -1.62 16.00 5.21
C MET A 204 -1.80 14.48 5.23
N PHE A 205 -1.61 13.83 6.38
CA PHE A 205 -1.82 12.39 6.50
C PHE A 205 -3.27 11.99 6.19
N LEU A 206 -4.24 12.70 6.75
CA LEU A 206 -5.67 12.46 6.50
C LEU A 206 -6.06 12.74 5.05
N ALA A 207 -5.52 13.79 4.44
CA ALA A 207 -5.72 14.07 3.02
C ALA A 207 -5.11 12.97 2.15
N GLY A 208 -3.92 12.48 2.48
CA GLY A 208 -3.31 11.33 1.83
C GLY A 208 -4.20 10.10 1.96
N PHE A 209 -4.65 9.77 3.18
CA PHE A 209 -5.51 8.61 3.44
C PHE A 209 -6.82 8.69 2.66
N PHE A 210 -7.40 9.89 2.57
CA PHE A 210 -8.58 10.15 1.77
C PHE A 210 -8.31 9.87 0.28
N LEU A 211 -7.25 10.44 -0.30
CA LEU A 211 -6.88 10.21 -1.71
C LEU A 211 -6.57 8.74 -2.00
N TRP A 212 -5.89 8.05 -1.08
CA TRP A 212 -5.66 6.62 -1.15
C TRP A 212 -6.97 5.81 -1.20
N ASN A 213 -7.96 6.14 -0.34
CA ASN A 213 -9.26 5.47 -0.39
C ASN A 213 -10.03 5.79 -1.68
N MET A 214 -9.95 7.03 -2.19
CA MET A 214 -10.57 7.39 -3.46
C MET A 214 -9.97 6.61 -4.62
N ASP A 215 -8.66 6.41 -4.62
CA ASP A 215 -7.94 5.60 -5.60
C ASP A 215 -8.42 4.14 -5.60
N ASN A 216 -8.57 3.54 -4.42
CA ASN A 216 -9.06 2.16 -4.27
C ASN A 216 -10.54 2.00 -4.66
N ILE A 217 -11.42 2.90 -4.20
CA ILE A 217 -12.87 2.76 -4.37
C ILE A 217 -13.32 3.14 -5.79
N PHE A 218 -12.77 4.23 -6.33
CA PHE A 218 -13.21 4.79 -7.61
C PHE A 218 -12.26 4.47 -8.76
N CYS A 219 -11.40 3.45 -8.62
CA CYS A 219 -10.35 3.16 -9.58
C CYS A 219 -10.85 3.09 -11.04
N HIS A 220 -11.95 2.36 -11.30
CA HIS A 220 -12.51 2.24 -12.64
C HIS A 220 -12.89 3.60 -13.26
N HIS A 221 -13.49 4.50 -12.46
CA HIS A 221 -13.84 5.85 -12.91
C HIS A 221 -12.60 6.73 -13.09
N LEU A 222 -11.61 6.58 -12.21
CA LEU A 222 -10.34 7.31 -12.31
C LEU A 222 -9.59 6.87 -13.57
N THR A 223 -9.47 5.57 -13.84
CA THR A 223 -8.82 5.02 -15.05
C THR A 223 -9.49 5.47 -16.34
N ALA A 224 -10.82 5.45 -16.43
CA ALA A 224 -11.54 6.00 -17.57
C ALA A 224 -11.22 7.49 -17.80
N THR A 225 -11.08 8.25 -16.71
CA THR A 225 -10.70 9.66 -16.75
C THR A 225 -9.24 9.84 -17.16
N LYS A 226 -8.32 9.00 -16.63
CA LYS A 226 -6.89 8.98 -16.99
C LYS A 226 -6.69 8.73 -18.49
N ASN A 227 -7.43 7.78 -19.06
CA ASN A 227 -7.46 7.50 -20.50
C ASN A 227 -7.87 8.71 -21.35
N SER A 228 -8.83 9.49 -20.86
CA SER A 228 -9.32 10.70 -21.54
C SER A 228 -8.34 11.88 -21.41
N MET A 229 -7.73 12.08 -20.23
CA MET A 229 -6.80 13.17 -19.95
C MET A 229 -5.44 12.99 -20.62
N LYS A 230 -5.01 11.73 -20.79
CA LYS A 230 -3.70 11.32 -21.33
C LYS A 230 -2.52 11.79 -20.46
N LEU A 231 -1.36 11.17 -20.65
CA LEU A 231 -0.12 11.59 -20.00
C LEU A 231 0.36 12.92 -20.61
N PRO A 232 0.98 13.81 -19.83
CA PRO A 232 1.34 13.67 -18.42
C PRO A 232 0.23 14.09 -17.44
N TRP A 233 -0.88 14.63 -17.93
CA TRP A 233 -1.92 15.22 -17.08
C TRP A 233 -2.67 14.20 -16.24
N SER A 234 -2.79 12.95 -16.71
CA SER A 234 -3.39 11.85 -15.97
C SER A 234 -2.67 11.52 -14.65
N VAL A 235 -1.40 11.90 -14.50
CA VAL A 235 -0.60 11.67 -13.27
C VAL A 235 -1.24 12.30 -12.04
N VAL A 236 -1.98 13.40 -12.20
CA VAL A 236 -2.68 14.05 -11.07
C VAL A 236 -3.75 13.16 -10.43
N LEU A 237 -4.26 12.18 -11.18
CA LEU A 237 -5.29 11.25 -10.73
C LEU A 237 -4.72 9.98 -10.08
N GLU A 238 -3.40 9.82 -10.01
CA GLU A 238 -2.78 8.69 -9.29
C GLU A 238 -2.82 8.98 -7.78
N GLY A 239 -3.94 8.62 -7.14
CA GLY A 239 -4.22 8.93 -5.74
C GLY A 239 -3.26 8.24 -4.78
N HIS A 240 -2.80 7.03 -5.13
CA HIS A 240 -1.77 6.31 -4.37
C HIS A 240 -0.41 7.04 -4.40
N GLY A 241 -0.05 7.64 -5.53
CA GLY A 241 1.15 8.49 -5.62
C GLY A 241 1.07 9.73 -4.71
N TRP A 242 -0.11 10.36 -4.62
CA TRP A 242 -0.33 11.46 -3.68
C TRP A 242 -0.27 11.01 -2.22
N TRP A 243 -0.70 9.79 -1.92
CA TRP A 243 -0.55 9.19 -0.59
C TRP A 243 0.93 9.16 -0.17
N HIS A 244 1.84 8.71 -1.03
CA HIS A 244 3.28 8.74 -0.72
C HIS A 244 3.79 10.15 -0.44
N ILE A 245 3.43 11.11 -1.29
CA ILE A 245 3.86 12.51 -1.13
C ILE A 245 3.37 13.07 0.21
N LEU A 246 2.07 12.91 0.49
CA LEU A 246 1.42 13.54 1.64
C LEU A 246 1.80 12.87 2.96
N THR A 247 1.85 11.54 3.02
CA THR A 247 2.31 10.82 4.22
C THR A 247 3.80 11.01 4.45
N GLY A 248 4.57 11.13 3.37
CA GLY A 248 5.97 11.49 3.42
C GLY A 248 6.14 12.87 4.08
N LEU A 249 5.53 13.90 3.51
CA LEU A 249 5.59 15.26 4.04
C LEU A 249 4.97 15.41 5.43
N ALA A 250 3.92 14.65 5.75
CA ALA A 250 3.33 14.60 7.08
C ALA A 250 4.38 14.16 8.11
N SER A 251 5.03 13.03 7.85
CA SER A 251 6.08 12.47 8.70
C SER A 251 7.30 13.38 8.82
N ALA A 252 7.62 14.15 7.77
CA ALA A 252 8.66 15.18 7.86
C ALA A 252 8.24 16.39 8.67
N SER A 253 7.01 16.89 8.53
CA SER A 253 6.51 18.01 9.34
C SER A 253 6.59 17.68 10.84
N SER A 254 6.37 16.41 11.18
CA SER A 254 6.57 15.83 12.52
C SER A 254 8.02 15.82 13.02
N CYS A 255 8.98 15.83 12.11
CA CYS A 255 10.41 15.74 12.39
C CYS A 255 11.13 17.11 12.42
N TRP A 256 10.57 18.14 11.77
CA TRP A 256 11.20 19.47 11.64
C TRP A 256 11.12 20.37 12.89
N THR A 257 10.31 20.00 13.87
CA THR A 257 10.32 20.55 15.25
C THR A 257 11.73 20.57 15.86
N GLY A 258 12.62 19.66 15.44
CA GLY A 258 14.01 19.61 15.90
C GLY A 258 14.91 20.79 15.53
N ARG A 259 14.72 21.43 14.37
CA ARG A 259 15.52 22.62 13.99
C ARG A 259 15.17 23.83 14.85
N LEU A 260 13.89 23.99 15.18
CA LEU A 260 13.39 25.08 16.02
C LEU A 260 13.93 24.95 17.45
N CYS A 261 14.02 23.72 17.97
CA CYS A 261 14.52 23.46 19.32
C CYS A 261 16.06 23.44 19.43
N GLY A 262 16.77 22.99 18.38
CA GLY A 262 18.24 23.02 18.34
C GLY A 262 18.86 24.43 18.28
N ARG A 263 18.11 25.44 17.81
CA ARG A 263 18.47 26.85 18.01
C ARG A 263 18.21 27.29 19.45
N PHE A 264 17.06 26.91 20.01
CA PHE A 264 16.66 27.25 21.37
C PHE A 264 17.65 26.73 22.44
N HIS A 265 18.18 25.51 22.27
CA HIS A 265 19.15 24.95 23.20
C HIS A 265 20.52 25.64 23.18
N ARG A 266 20.85 26.39 22.12
CA ARG A 266 22.05 27.25 22.06
C ARG A 266 21.79 28.64 22.63
N SER A 267 20.53 29.09 22.65
CA SER A 267 20.15 30.43 23.11
C SER A 267 19.84 30.51 24.60
N CYS A 268 19.58 29.39 25.28
CA CYS A 268 19.44 29.38 26.75
C CYS A 268 20.81 29.29 27.42
N PRO A 269 21.19 30.27 28.28
CA PRO A 269 22.35 30.10 29.15
C PRO A 269 22.10 28.92 30.10
N SER A 270 23.15 28.12 30.33
CA SER A 270 23.13 27.06 31.34
C SER A 270 22.78 27.65 32.71
N PRO A 271 21.95 26.97 33.54
CA PRO A 271 21.75 27.41 34.92
C PRO A 271 23.12 27.41 35.63
N GLU A 272 23.36 28.45 36.43
CA GLU A 272 24.54 28.56 37.29
C GLU A 272 24.75 27.27 38.10
N PRO A 273 26.02 26.86 38.34
CA PRO A 273 26.31 25.66 39.08
C PRO A 273 25.76 25.81 40.51
N THR A 274 24.76 25.01 40.86
CA THR A 274 24.36 24.87 42.25
C THR A 274 25.52 24.30 43.06
N ARG A 275 25.66 24.78 44.30
CA ARG A 275 26.77 24.58 45.25
C ARG A 275 27.09 23.12 45.63
N THR A 276 26.43 22.16 44.99
CA THR A 276 26.68 20.72 45.10
C THR A 276 27.22 20.24 43.76
N GLY A 277 28.52 19.95 43.68
CA GLY A 277 29.27 19.60 42.46
C GLY A 277 28.85 18.35 41.66
N ARG A 278 27.55 18.08 41.51
CA ARG A 278 27.02 17.16 40.51
C ARG A 278 26.79 17.92 39.22
N ARG A 279 27.63 17.68 38.21
CA ARG A 279 27.30 18.02 36.81
C ARG A 279 25.93 17.43 36.50
N MET A 280 24.89 18.27 36.38
CA MET A 280 23.64 17.84 35.78
C MET A 280 23.95 17.41 34.34
N ALA A 281 23.77 16.12 34.06
CA ALA A 281 23.92 15.58 32.72
C ALA A 281 23.03 16.37 31.75
N ARG A 282 23.60 16.84 30.63
CA ARG A 282 22.83 17.43 29.53
C ARG A 282 21.76 16.41 29.11
N PRO A 283 20.46 16.74 29.20
CA PRO A 283 19.43 15.81 28.75
C PRO A 283 19.45 15.80 27.21
N SER A 284 20.11 14.81 26.63
CA SER A 284 19.98 14.45 25.22
C SER A 284 18.56 13.94 24.98
N ASN A 285 17.60 14.86 24.85
CA ASN A 285 16.16 14.57 24.87
C ASN A 285 15.67 13.99 23.52
N PRO A 286 15.16 12.74 23.48
CA PRO A 286 14.68 12.09 22.26
C PRO A 286 13.33 12.55 21.71
N VAL A 287 12.57 13.32 22.48
CA VAL A 287 11.13 13.54 22.26
C VAL A 287 10.80 14.57 21.18
N TRP A 288 11.78 15.32 20.69
CA TRP A 288 11.51 16.45 19.79
C TRP A 288 11.11 16.06 18.35
N TYR A 289 11.00 14.76 18.04
CA TYR A 289 11.05 14.24 16.66
C TYR A 289 9.88 13.34 16.21
N VAL A 290 8.83 13.12 17.02
CA VAL A 290 7.89 12.00 16.81
C VAL A 290 6.40 12.43 16.72
N TRP A 291 6.08 13.49 15.98
CA TRP A 291 4.81 14.20 16.21
C TRP A 291 3.85 14.44 15.04
N GLY A 292 2.74 13.71 14.94
CA GLY A 292 1.47 14.24 14.36
C GLY A 292 0.42 13.22 13.89
N VAL A 293 -0.76 13.14 14.56
CA VAL A 293 -2.11 12.61 14.18
C VAL A 293 -3.12 12.84 15.37
N ILE A 294 -4.23 13.58 15.19
CA ILE A 294 -5.69 13.21 15.33
C ILE A 294 -6.66 14.39 15.65
N GLN A 295 -7.79 14.51 14.89
CA GLN A 295 -9.26 14.53 15.24
C GLN A 295 -10.09 15.01 14.01
N HIS A 296 -11.25 14.47 13.58
CA HIS A 296 -12.45 13.96 14.26
C HIS A 296 -13.08 12.72 13.55
N ALA A 297 -13.72 11.82 14.32
CA ALA A 297 -14.77 10.94 13.83
C ALA A 297 -16.03 11.18 14.67
N ASN A 298 -17.04 11.78 14.05
CA ASN A 298 -18.42 11.79 14.54
C ASN A 298 -19.12 10.67 13.76
N MET A 299 -19.38 9.52 14.39
CA MET A 299 -20.31 8.54 13.82
C MET A 299 -21.45 8.35 14.79
N SER A 300 -22.57 8.95 14.41
CA SER A 300 -23.90 8.65 14.89
C SER A 300 -24.18 7.16 14.76
N ILE A 301 -24.68 6.59 15.85
CA ILE A 301 -25.24 5.24 15.91
C ILE A 301 -26.48 5.18 14.98
N SER A 302 -26.43 4.38 13.91
CA SER A 302 -27.51 3.47 13.51
C SER A 302 -27.06 2.46 12.44
N ASN A 303 -27.38 1.18 12.68
CA ASN A 303 -27.26 0.00 11.80
C ASN A 303 -25.87 -0.48 11.34
N GLU A 304 -24.90 -0.57 12.28
CA GLU A 304 -23.58 -1.20 12.05
C GLU A 304 -23.68 -2.65 11.54
N ALA A 305 -24.66 -3.43 12.00
CA ALA A 305 -24.83 -4.82 11.57
C ALA A 305 -25.25 -4.95 10.10
N LEU A 306 -26.15 -4.07 9.63
CA LEU A 306 -26.60 -4.07 8.24
C LEU A 306 -25.50 -3.55 7.31
N GLN A 307 -24.79 -2.48 7.71
CA GLN A 307 -23.67 -1.95 6.93
C GLN A 307 -22.49 -2.94 6.84
N LYS A 308 -22.20 -3.67 7.92
CA LYS A 308 -21.17 -4.71 7.91
C LYS A 308 -21.56 -5.88 7.00
N LEU A 309 -22.82 -6.33 7.08
CA LEU A 309 -23.34 -7.40 6.23
C LEU A 309 -23.32 -6.99 4.74
N VAL A 310 -23.75 -5.76 4.42
CA VAL A 310 -23.72 -5.25 3.03
C VAL A 310 -22.29 -5.18 2.50
N ARG A 311 -21.32 -4.68 3.28
CA ARG A 311 -19.91 -4.62 2.86
C ARG A 311 -19.29 -6.00 2.64
N GLU A 312 -19.62 -6.96 3.50
CA GLU A 312 -19.14 -8.33 3.40
C GLU A 312 -19.71 -9.03 2.16
N ILE A 313 -20.98 -8.76 1.84
CA ILE A 313 -21.63 -9.26 0.64
C ILE A 313 -21.10 -8.57 -0.63
N GLU A 314 -20.86 -7.26 -0.61
CA GLU A 314 -20.23 -6.53 -1.73
C GLU A 314 -18.83 -7.07 -2.03
N SER A 315 -18.03 -7.31 -0.99
CA SER A 315 -16.70 -7.92 -1.11
C SER A 315 -16.78 -9.33 -1.73
N GLN A 316 -17.70 -10.18 -1.27
CA GLN A 316 -17.93 -11.50 -1.85
C GLN A 316 -18.42 -11.43 -3.30
N ALA A 317 -19.26 -10.47 -3.65
CA ALA A 317 -19.74 -10.27 -5.02
C ALA A 317 -18.60 -9.87 -5.96
N ILE A 318 -17.70 -8.99 -5.54
CA ILE A 318 -16.52 -8.60 -6.31
C ILE A 318 -15.59 -9.81 -6.53
N ALA A 319 -15.32 -10.58 -5.47
CA ALA A 319 -14.49 -11.78 -5.57
C ALA A 319 -15.09 -12.83 -6.50
N ALA A 320 -16.42 -13.04 -6.46
CA ALA A 320 -17.12 -13.93 -7.38
C ALA A 320 -17.02 -13.44 -8.83
N GLN A 321 -17.16 -12.14 -9.07
CA GLN A 321 -17.06 -11.54 -10.40
C GLN A 321 -15.64 -11.70 -10.99
N GLN A 322 -14.60 -11.55 -10.16
CA GLN A 322 -13.21 -11.80 -10.56
C GLN A 322 -12.99 -13.27 -10.95
N GLN A 323 -13.51 -14.23 -10.16
CA GLN A 323 -13.43 -15.65 -10.50
C GLN A 323 -14.16 -16.00 -11.80
N ILE A 324 -15.34 -15.41 -12.04
CA ILE A 324 -16.09 -15.57 -13.30
C ILE A 324 -15.25 -15.07 -14.49
N SER A 325 -14.60 -13.91 -14.37
CA SER A 325 -13.75 -13.34 -15.41
C SER A 325 -12.56 -14.26 -15.75
N LEU A 326 -11.89 -14.80 -14.73
CA LEU A 326 -10.77 -15.74 -14.90
C LEU A 326 -11.22 -17.02 -15.62
N VAL A 327 -12.33 -17.63 -15.17
CA VAL A 327 -12.84 -18.86 -15.78
C VAL A 327 -13.31 -18.61 -17.23
N ARG A 328 -13.96 -17.47 -17.52
CA ARG A 328 -14.33 -17.10 -18.90
C ARG A 328 -13.11 -16.99 -19.82
N THR A 329 -12.03 -16.38 -19.34
CA THR A 329 -10.78 -16.28 -20.10
C THR A 329 -10.17 -17.66 -20.37
N GLN A 330 -10.18 -18.56 -19.38
CA GLN A 330 -9.72 -19.94 -19.55
C GLN A 330 -10.57 -20.71 -20.58
N VAL A 331 -11.90 -20.61 -20.49
CA VAL A 331 -12.83 -21.22 -21.46
C VAL A 331 -12.56 -20.71 -22.87
N ALA A 332 -12.44 -19.38 -23.04
CA ALA A 332 -12.15 -18.78 -24.34
C ALA A 332 -10.80 -19.25 -24.89
N SER A 333 -9.77 -19.38 -24.05
CA SER A 333 -8.47 -19.91 -24.48
C SER A 333 -8.55 -21.35 -24.96
N LYS A 334 -9.18 -22.22 -24.16
CA LYS A 334 -9.33 -23.65 -24.49
C LYS A 334 -10.22 -23.88 -25.72
N GLN A 335 -11.27 -23.09 -25.89
CA GLN A 335 -12.10 -23.13 -27.11
C GLN A 335 -11.31 -22.73 -28.37
N ARG A 336 -10.37 -21.77 -28.27
CA ARG A 336 -9.48 -21.44 -29.39
C ARG A 336 -8.54 -22.61 -29.72
N GLU A 337 -7.92 -23.23 -28.73
CA GLU A 337 -7.06 -24.41 -28.91
C GLU A 337 -7.82 -25.58 -29.55
N MET A 338 -9.02 -25.88 -29.04
CA MET A 338 -9.90 -26.91 -29.59
C MET A 338 -10.25 -26.63 -31.05
N ARG A 339 -10.62 -25.38 -31.38
CA ARG A 339 -10.99 -24.98 -32.74
C ARG A 339 -9.79 -25.07 -33.69
N LEU A 340 -8.60 -24.67 -33.23
CA LEU A 340 -7.37 -24.82 -34.01
C LEU A 340 -7.11 -26.29 -34.32
N ALA A 341 -7.15 -27.17 -33.31
CA ALA A 341 -6.93 -28.61 -33.50
C ALA A 341 -7.99 -29.25 -34.43
N GLN A 342 -9.25 -28.84 -34.33
CA GLN A 342 -10.33 -29.30 -35.23
C GLN A 342 -10.09 -28.86 -36.68
N LEU A 343 -9.70 -27.60 -36.90
CA LEU A 343 -9.37 -27.09 -38.23
C LEU A 343 -8.15 -27.81 -38.81
N THR A 344 -7.08 -27.95 -38.03
CA THR A 344 -5.88 -28.70 -38.45
C THR A 344 -6.22 -30.14 -38.81
N ARG A 345 -7.10 -30.81 -38.04
CA ARG A 345 -7.58 -32.16 -38.38
C ARG A 345 -8.38 -32.18 -39.68
N GLY A 346 -9.21 -31.16 -39.93
CA GLY A 346 -9.97 -31.01 -41.17
C GLY A 346 -9.08 -30.80 -42.39
N GLU A 347 -8.05 -29.96 -42.27
CA GLU A 347 -7.05 -29.74 -43.32
C GLU A 347 -6.26 -31.02 -43.62
N ILE A 348 -5.80 -31.75 -42.60
CA ILE A 348 -5.07 -33.01 -42.84
C ILE A 348 -5.99 -34.06 -43.49
N ALA A 349 -7.29 -34.04 -43.22
CA ALA A 349 -8.25 -34.96 -43.83
C ALA A 349 -8.57 -34.66 -45.30
N SER A 350 -8.33 -33.42 -45.77
CA SER A 350 -8.52 -33.05 -47.17
C SER A 350 -7.33 -33.43 -48.06
N LEU A 351 -6.19 -33.76 -47.46
CA LEU A 351 -4.96 -34.10 -48.18
C LEU A 351 -4.97 -35.54 -48.74
N PRO A 352 -4.32 -35.77 -49.90
CA PRO A 352 -4.06 -37.11 -50.42
C PRO A 352 -3.28 -37.99 -49.44
N SER A 353 -3.58 -39.29 -49.41
CA SER A 353 -3.02 -40.26 -48.43
C SER A 353 -1.51 -40.49 -48.52
N ASP A 354 -0.87 -40.08 -49.61
CA ASP A 354 0.57 -40.15 -49.87
C ASP A 354 1.34 -38.90 -49.42
N THR A 355 0.64 -37.89 -48.89
CA THR A 355 1.25 -36.63 -48.46
C THR A 355 2.13 -36.84 -47.22
N ALA A 356 3.38 -36.36 -47.27
CA ALA A 356 4.27 -36.37 -46.12
C ALA A 356 3.82 -35.33 -45.07
N VAL A 357 3.58 -35.77 -43.83
CA VAL A 357 3.11 -34.92 -42.73
C VAL A 357 4.15 -34.89 -41.61
N TYR A 358 4.29 -33.73 -40.97
CA TYR A 358 5.27 -33.51 -39.91
C TYR A 358 4.60 -32.89 -38.67
N GLU A 359 4.97 -33.38 -37.49
CA GLU A 359 4.53 -32.83 -36.20
C GLU A 359 5.62 -31.94 -35.59
N GLY A 360 5.24 -30.80 -35.02
CA GLY A 360 6.15 -29.92 -34.29
C GLY A 360 6.47 -30.43 -32.88
N VAL A 361 7.75 -30.60 -32.57
CA VAL A 361 8.27 -30.92 -31.23
C VAL A 361 9.27 -29.85 -30.83
N GLY A 362 8.81 -28.84 -30.09
CA GLY A 362 9.61 -27.66 -29.75
C GLY A 362 9.97 -26.84 -31.01
N LYS A 363 11.25 -26.82 -31.38
CA LYS A 363 11.75 -26.14 -32.59
C LYS A 363 12.00 -27.08 -33.78
N MET A 364 11.74 -28.37 -33.62
CA MET A 364 11.97 -29.40 -34.64
C MET A 364 10.65 -29.93 -35.19
N PHE A 365 10.68 -30.49 -36.40
CA PHE A 365 9.54 -31.16 -37.02
C PHE A 365 9.90 -32.62 -37.31
N VAL A 366 9.07 -33.55 -36.88
CA VAL A 366 9.28 -35.00 -37.02
C VAL A 366 8.22 -35.56 -37.96
N GLY A 367 8.65 -36.35 -38.95
CA GLY A 367 7.74 -36.97 -39.92
C GLY A 367 6.88 -38.06 -39.26
N ILE A 368 5.57 -38.02 -39.48
CA ILE A 368 4.62 -38.98 -38.89
C ILE A 368 3.55 -39.36 -39.93
N PRO A 369 3.05 -40.61 -39.95
CA PRO A 369 1.97 -41.01 -40.84
C PRO A 369 0.70 -40.17 -40.61
N ALA A 370 0.06 -39.69 -41.69
CA ALA A 370 -1.14 -38.87 -41.60
C ALA A 370 -2.28 -39.48 -40.73
N PRO A 371 -2.55 -40.81 -40.77
CA PRO A 371 -3.55 -41.43 -39.90
C PRO A 371 -3.19 -41.33 -38.41
N ALA A 372 -1.90 -41.42 -38.07
CA ALA A 372 -1.44 -41.31 -36.68
C ALA A 372 -1.62 -39.88 -36.15
N LEU A 373 -1.38 -38.86 -37.00
CA LEU A 373 -1.59 -37.46 -36.60
C LEU A 373 -3.07 -37.13 -36.44
N GLN A 374 -3.93 -37.63 -37.34
CA GLN A 374 -5.37 -37.48 -37.21
C GLN A 374 -5.92 -38.12 -35.92
N ALA A 375 -5.43 -39.31 -35.56
CA ALA A 375 -5.81 -39.98 -34.32
C ALA A 375 -5.36 -39.17 -33.08
N LYS A 376 -4.14 -38.64 -33.10
CA LYS A 376 -3.60 -37.79 -32.02
C LYS A 376 -4.39 -36.50 -31.85
N LEU A 377 -4.65 -35.77 -32.94
CA LEU A 377 -5.49 -34.57 -32.94
C LEU A 377 -6.92 -34.90 -32.48
N GLY A 378 -7.46 -36.06 -32.86
CA GLY A 378 -8.76 -36.53 -32.39
C GLY A 378 -8.81 -36.76 -30.88
N SER A 379 -7.74 -37.32 -30.29
CA SER A 379 -7.61 -37.48 -28.84
C SER A 379 -7.50 -36.13 -28.14
N GLN A 380 -6.67 -35.21 -28.66
CA GLN A 380 -6.49 -33.88 -28.10
C GLN A 380 -7.80 -33.07 -28.12
N VAL A 381 -8.56 -33.13 -29.21
CA VAL A 381 -9.88 -32.47 -29.29
C VAL A 381 -10.81 -33.00 -28.21
N LYS A 382 -10.87 -34.32 -27.99
CA LYS A 382 -11.73 -34.90 -26.94
C LYS A 382 -11.30 -34.49 -25.53
N GLU A 383 -10.00 -34.45 -25.26
CA GLU A 383 -9.45 -34.04 -23.96
C GLU A 383 -9.79 -32.57 -23.66
N ILE A 384 -9.55 -31.68 -24.64
CA ILE A 384 -9.88 -30.26 -24.50
C ILE A 384 -11.40 -30.06 -24.39
N GLU A 385 -12.22 -30.82 -25.12
CA GLU A 385 -13.68 -30.79 -25.02
C GLU A 385 -14.15 -31.13 -23.60
N THR A 386 -13.59 -32.18 -22.97
CA THR A 386 -13.89 -32.49 -21.56
C THR A 386 -13.45 -31.40 -20.59
N GLU A 387 -12.32 -30.72 -20.83
CA GLU A 387 -11.88 -29.59 -20.01
C GLU A 387 -12.81 -28.38 -20.16
N VAL A 388 -13.22 -28.06 -21.39
CA VAL A 388 -14.16 -26.97 -21.69
C VAL A 388 -15.51 -27.22 -21.01
N ASP A 389 -16.02 -28.45 -21.04
CA ASP A 389 -17.26 -28.82 -20.35
C ASP A 389 -17.14 -28.69 -18.82
N ALA A 390 -16.02 -29.12 -18.25
CA ALA A 390 -15.77 -28.98 -16.81
C ALA A 390 -15.69 -27.52 -16.38
N LEU A 391 -14.97 -26.69 -17.14
CA LEU A 391 -14.88 -25.24 -16.91
C LEU A 391 -16.23 -24.54 -17.14
N GLY A 392 -17.02 -24.98 -18.12
CA GLY A 392 -18.37 -24.48 -18.39
C GLY A 392 -19.33 -24.75 -17.24
N LYS A 393 -19.30 -25.96 -16.66
CA LYS A 393 -20.08 -26.30 -15.45
C LYS A 393 -19.67 -25.44 -14.26
N ARG A 394 -18.36 -25.22 -14.07
CA ARG A 394 -17.83 -24.34 -13.01
C ARG A 394 -18.26 -22.89 -13.22
N LEU A 395 -18.21 -22.39 -14.45
CA LEU A 395 -18.65 -21.04 -14.81
C LEU A 395 -20.14 -20.87 -14.50
N HIS A 396 -20.97 -21.81 -14.95
CA HIS A 396 -22.42 -21.78 -14.71
C HIS A 396 -22.76 -21.80 -13.22
N TYR A 397 -22.04 -22.60 -12.42
CA TYR A 397 -22.18 -22.60 -10.97
C TYR A 397 -21.89 -21.22 -10.37
N LEU A 398 -20.74 -20.63 -10.72
CA LEU A 398 -20.32 -19.32 -10.23
C LEU A 398 -21.31 -18.20 -10.63
N GLU A 399 -21.78 -18.19 -11.87
CA GLU A 399 -22.77 -17.23 -12.36
C GLU A 399 -24.11 -17.37 -11.65
N THR A 400 -24.55 -18.60 -11.39
CA THR A 400 -25.79 -18.87 -10.66
C THR A 400 -25.67 -18.44 -9.19
N THR A 401 -24.54 -18.71 -8.54
CA THR A 401 -24.27 -18.26 -7.16
C THR A 401 -24.25 -16.74 -7.07
N ALA A 402 -23.56 -16.06 -8.00
CA ALA A 402 -23.50 -14.60 -8.04
C ALA A 402 -24.89 -13.97 -8.24
N LYS A 403 -25.70 -14.52 -9.15
CA LYS A 403 -27.07 -14.08 -9.41
C LYS A 403 -27.97 -14.25 -8.19
N ASN A 404 -27.93 -15.43 -7.54
CA ASN A 404 -28.72 -15.69 -6.34
C ASN A 404 -28.34 -14.72 -5.20
N SER A 405 -27.04 -14.45 -5.02
CA SER A 405 -26.58 -13.47 -4.02
C SER A 405 -27.10 -12.06 -4.33
N GLN A 406 -27.09 -11.62 -5.59
CA GLN A 406 -27.66 -10.33 -6.00
C GLN A 406 -29.17 -10.23 -5.72
N GLU A 407 -29.94 -11.27 -6.05
CA GLU A 407 -31.38 -11.31 -5.78
C GLU A 407 -31.70 -11.27 -4.28
N HIS A 408 -30.87 -11.90 -3.43
CA HIS A 408 -31.01 -11.82 -1.98
C HIS A 408 -30.75 -10.40 -1.45
N ILE A 409 -29.74 -9.70 -1.99
CA ILE A 409 -29.44 -8.30 -1.63
C ILE A 409 -30.62 -7.39 -2.00
N GLU A 410 -31.13 -7.50 -3.23
CA GLU A 410 -32.26 -6.68 -3.67
C GLU A 410 -33.50 -6.88 -2.80
N LYS A 411 -33.78 -8.12 -2.37
CA LYS A 411 -34.90 -8.43 -1.47
C LYS A 411 -34.71 -7.80 -0.09
N MET A 412 -33.49 -7.81 0.46
CA MET A 412 -33.19 -7.15 1.74
C MET A 412 -33.32 -5.62 1.64
N LEU A 413 -32.85 -5.02 0.55
CA LEU A 413 -32.96 -3.58 0.32
C LEU A 413 -34.41 -3.13 0.11
N LYS A 414 -35.22 -3.93 -0.60
CA LYS A 414 -36.66 -3.66 -0.79
C LYS A 414 -37.48 -3.90 0.50
N GLY A 415 -37.10 -4.88 1.32
CA GLY A 415 -37.75 -5.17 2.61
C GLY A 415 -37.47 -4.13 3.71
N ALA A 416 -36.35 -3.41 3.63
CA ALA A 416 -36.03 -2.31 4.55
C ALA A 416 -36.72 -0.97 4.20
N GLY A 417 -37.46 -0.93 3.09
CA GLY A 417 -38.09 0.29 2.54
C GLY A 417 -39.62 0.37 2.67
N GLN A 418 -40.27 -0.55 3.39
CA GLN A 418 -41.69 -0.42 3.73
C GLN A 418 -41.84 -0.07 5.22
N PRO A 419 -42.54 1.03 5.56
CA PRO A 419 -42.73 1.49 6.94
C PRO A 419 -43.56 0.53 7.80
#